data_AF-A0A939NF64-F1
#
_entry.id   AF-A0A939NF64-F1
#
_cell.length_a   1.000
_cell.length_b   1.000
_cell.length_c   1.000
_cell.angle_alpha   90.00
_cell.angle_beta   90.00
_cell.angle_gamma   90.00
#
_symmetry.space_group_name_H-M   'P 1'
#
loop_
_entity.id
_entity.type
_entity.pdbx_description
1 polymer ?
#
loop_
_entity_poly.entity_id
_entity_poly.type
_entity_poly.pdbx_seq_one_letter_code
_entity_poly.pdbx_strand_id
1 'polypeptide(L)'
;MIEVYVEPLNGDTEKYFSHKKNIYLNMGVIKRKGELYYDEELELYFNEVFIESKHINGKVYVNIIKYGYYWDEDNGEVNVLMECSWRQLDDSYRRCKLLSLMPEFGLKYSVSFEFSNLVNWEAIQDKVRLFLSEYIKN
;
A
#
# COMPACT_ATOMS: atom_id res chain seq x y z
N MET A 1 -4.40 -14.09 8.03
CA MET A 1 -5.60 -13.36 8.55
C MET A 1 -5.83 -12.11 7.71
N ILE A 2 -7.09 -11.76 7.39
CA ILE A 2 -7.45 -10.53 6.63
C ILE A 2 -8.14 -9.56 7.58
N GLU A 3 -7.69 -8.31 7.61
CA GLU A 3 -8.27 -7.24 8.43
C GLU A 3 -8.77 -6.12 7.51
N VAL A 4 -10.00 -5.64 7.74
CA VAL A 4 -10.61 -4.57 6.93
C VAL A 4 -10.86 -3.36 7.82
N TYR A 5 -10.37 -2.20 7.39
CA TYR A 5 -10.60 -0.92 8.05
C TYR A 5 -11.36 -0.01 7.11
N VAL A 6 -12.47 0.57 7.58
CA VAL A 6 -13.36 1.42 6.79
C VAL A 6 -13.43 2.80 7.42
N GLU A 7 -13.35 3.84 6.58
CA GLU A 7 -13.41 5.23 7.00
C GLU A 7 -14.29 6.05 6.03
N PRO A 8 -14.90 7.15 6.47
CA PRO A 8 -15.56 8.09 5.57
C PRO A 8 -14.60 8.63 4.51
N LEU A 9 -15.10 8.79 3.29
CA LEU A 9 -14.39 9.40 2.18
C LEU A 9 -14.47 10.92 2.30
N ASN A 10 -13.49 11.49 2.98
CA ASN A 10 -13.30 12.94 3.05
C ASN A 10 -12.24 13.36 2.01
N GLY A 11 -12.60 14.24 1.06
CA GLY A 11 -11.67 14.83 0.08
C GLY A 11 -11.96 14.47 -1.38
N ASP A 12 -11.03 14.84 -2.27
CA ASP A 12 -11.08 14.58 -3.72
C ASP A 12 -10.72 13.10 -4.01
N THR A 13 -11.65 12.39 -4.65
CA THR A 13 -11.51 10.96 -4.97
C THR A 13 -10.61 10.72 -6.17
N GLU A 14 -10.64 11.59 -7.18
CA GLU A 14 -9.90 11.44 -8.44
C GLU A 14 -8.39 11.50 -8.19
N LYS A 15 -7.97 12.29 -7.20
CA LYS A 15 -6.55 12.47 -6.87
C LYS A 15 -6.08 11.67 -5.67
N TYR A 16 -6.96 10.89 -5.05
CA TYR A 16 -6.65 10.23 -3.78
C TYR A 16 -5.42 9.32 -3.91
N PHE A 17 -5.43 8.41 -4.88
CA PHE A 17 -4.34 7.45 -5.05
C PHE A 17 -3.06 8.08 -5.57
N SER A 18 -3.14 8.99 -6.54
CA SER A 18 -1.97 9.72 -7.03
C SER A 18 -1.31 10.54 -5.92
N HIS A 19 -2.11 11.16 -5.04
CA HIS A 19 -1.60 11.86 -3.85
C HIS A 19 -0.94 10.87 -2.87
N LYS A 20 -1.57 9.72 -2.58
CA LYS A 20 -1.01 8.68 -1.71
C LYS A 20 0.28 8.08 -2.25
N LYS A 21 0.33 7.75 -3.54
CA LYS A 21 1.54 7.28 -4.25
C LYS A 21 2.66 8.29 -4.11
N ASN A 22 2.39 9.59 -4.31
CA ASN A 22 3.40 10.63 -4.13
C ASN A 22 3.91 10.70 -2.67
N ILE A 23 3.03 10.54 -1.68
CA ILE A 23 3.42 10.46 -0.27
C ILE A 23 4.33 9.27 -0.01
N TYR A 24 3.96 8.09 -0.51
CA TYR A 24 4.68 6.84 -0.31
C TYR A 24 6.07 6.88 -0.94
N LEU A 25 6.14 7.28 -2.20
CA LEU A 25 7.36 7.21 -2.99
C LEU A 25 8.28 8.42 -2.78
N ASN A 26 7.75 9.63 -2.68
CA ASN A 26 8.55 10.86 -2.83
C ASN A 26 8.60 11.74 -1.59
N MET A 27 7.60 11.68 -0.71
CA MET A 27 7.50 12.62 0.40
C MET A 27 8.34 12.16 1.61
N GLY A 28 9.47 12.84 1.82
CA GLY A 28 10.33 12.69 3.00
C GLY A 28 11.82 12.81 2.66
N VAL A 29 12.54 13.73 3.32
CA VAL A 29 13.96 14.05 3.07
C VAL A 29 14.94 12.88 3.24
N ILE A 30 14.52 11.81 3.92
CA ILE A 30 15.35 10.62 4.21
C ILE A 30 14.93 9.39 3.41
N LYS A 31 13.88 9.48 2.58
CA LYS A 31 13.44 8.37 1.73
C LYS A 31 14.38 8.21 0.55
N ARG A 32 14.68 6.96 0.24
CA ARG A 32 15.39 6.57 -0.98
C ARG A 32 14.58 5.50 -1.70
N LYS A 33 14.52 5.62 -3.01
CA LYS A 33 13.81 4.70 -3.89
C LYS A 33 14.79 3.72 -4.51
N GLY A 34 14.42 2.45 -4.55
CA GLY A 34 15.07 1.46 -5.39
C GLY A 34 14.70 1.66 -6.85
N GLU A 35 15.03 0.67 -7.67
CA GLU A 35 14.63 0.63 -9.07
C GLU A 35 13.12 0.40 -9.21
N LEU A 36 12.54 1.00 -10.25
CA LEU A 36 11.17 0.74 -10.65
C LEU A 36 11.15 -0.53 -11.50
N TYR A 37 10.28 -1.47 -11.17
CA TYR A 37 10.01 -2.62 -12.03
C TYR A 37 8.51 -2.84 -12.19
N TYR A 38 8.14 -3.61 -13.21
CA TYR A 38 6.80 -4.09 -13.43
C TYR A 38 6.78 -5.60 -13.15
N ASP A 39 5.93 -6.02 -12.22
CA ASP A 39 5.75 -7.41 -11.83
C ASP A 39 4.67 -8.02 -12.73
N GLU A 40 5.08 -8.87 -13.68
CA GLU A 40 4.18 -9.49 -14.65
C GLU A 40 3.21 -10.50 -14.01
N GLU A 41 3.57 -11.12 -12.88
CA GLU A 41 2.69 -12.07 -12.19
C GLU A 41 1.56 -11.34 -11.47
N LEU A 42 1.86 -10.17 -10.91
CA LEU A 42 0.89 -9.35 -10.20
C LEU A 42 0.17 -8.35 -11.12
N GLU A 43 0.70 -8.12 -12.32
CA GLU A 43 0.32 -7.04 -13.26
C GLU A 43 0.44 -5.64 -12.64
N LEU A 44 1.43 -5.43 -11.76
CA LEU A 44 1.60 -4.19 -11.00
C LEU A 44 2.99 -3.60 -11.16
N TYR A 45 3.08 -2.27 -11.17
CA TYR A 45 4.33 -1.59 -10.91
C TYR A 45 4.75 -1.79 -9.45
N PHE A 46 6.06 -1.89 -9.22
CA PHE A 46 6.63 -1.92 -7.90
C PHE A 46 7.79 -0.96 -7.75
N ASN A 47 7.90 -0.38 -6.55
CA ASN A 47 9.13 0.25 -6.12
C ASN A 47 9.41 0.02 -4.63
N GLU A 48 10.64 -0.37 -4.32
CA GLU A 48 11.09 -0.43 -2.92
C GLU A 48 11.46 0.97 -2.45
N VAL A 49 11.06 1.32 -1.23
CA VAL A 49 11.46 2.55 -0.55
C VAL A 49 12.09 2.19 0.77
N PHE A 50 13.25 2.77 1.03
CA PHE A 50 13.96 2.61 2.29
C PHE A 50 14.16 3.95 2.99
N ILE A 51 13.98 3.91 4.30
CA ILE A 51 14.16 5.02 5.22
C ILE A 51 15.33 4.65 6.12
N GLU A 52 16.45 5.34 5.93
CA GLU A 52 17.61 5.20 6.79
C GLU A 52 17.60 6.29 7.86
N SER A 53 17.54 5.89 9.13
CA SER A 53 17.70 6.80 10.26
C SER A 53 18.99 6.47 11.00
N LYS A 54 19.84 7.48 11.20
CA LYS A 54 21.08 7.39 11.97
C LYS A 54 20.88 8.05 13.31
N HIS A 55 20.88 7.27 14.38
CA HIS A 55 20.89 7.81 15.75
C HIS A 55 22.32 7.99 16.22
N ILE A 56 22.66 9.18 16.74
CA ILE A 56 23.99 9.49 17.28
C ILE A 56 23.84 9.83 18.76
N ASN A 57 23.89 8.80 19.60
CA ASN A 57 24.02 8.91 21.07
C ASN A 57 25.22 8.06 21.52
N GLY A 58 26.43 8.45 21.14
CA GLY A 58 27.68 7.73 21.47
C GLY A 58 27.90 6.39 20.75
N LYS A 59 26.89 5.87 20.03
CA LYS A 59 26.99 4.76 19.07
C LYS A 59 26.13 5.10 17.85
N VAL A 60 26.63 4.80 16.65
CA VAL A 60 25.86 4.95 15.40
C VAL A 60 25.01 3.70 15.22
N TYR A 61 23.70 3.82 15.37
CA TYR A 61 22.75 2.79 14.94
C TYR A 61 22.06 3.24 13.67
N VAL A 62 22.11 2.39 12.63
CA VAL A 62 21.37 2.58 11.39
C VAL A 62 20.11 1.74 11.49
N ASN A 63 18.95 2.38 11.61
CA ASN A 63 17.66 1.71 11.48
C ASN A 63 17.18 1.90 10.04
N ILE A 64 16.99 0.78 9.34
CA ILE A 64 16.50 0.74 7.96
C ILE A 64 15.07 0.20 8.01
N ILE A 65 14.13 1.07 7.68
CA ILE A 65 12.75 0.67 7.44
C ILE A 65 12.58 0.56 5.93
N LYS A 66 12.14 -0.60 5.44
CA LYS A 66 11.83 -0.79 4.02
C LYS A 66 10.34 -1.05 3.81
N TYR A 67 9.82 -0.53 2.72
CA TYR A 67 8.48 -0.80 2.23
C TYR A 67 8.53 -1.14 0.74
N GLY A 68 7.74 -2.12 0.34
CA GLY A 68 7.46 -2.41 -1.05
C GLY A 68 6.15 -1.74 -1.42
N TYR A 69 6.15 -0.91 -2.45
CA TYR A 69 4.94 -0.25 -2.92
C TYR A 69 4.55 -0.83 -4.26
N TYR A 70 3.33 -1.36 -4.35
CA TYR A 70 2.76 -1.86 -5.59
C TYR A 70 1.60 -0.98 -6.04
N TRP A 71 1.46 -0.73 -7.33
CA TRP A 71 0.31 0.00 -7.87
C TRP A 71 0.00 -0.40 -9.30
N ASP A 72 -1.27 -0.25 -9.65
CA ASP A 72 -1.74 -0.24 -11.03
C ASP A 72 -1.89 1.23 -11.49
N GLU A 73 -1.59 1.48 -12.76
CA GLU A 73 -1.74 2.79 -13.39
C GLU A 73 -2.21 2.63 -14.83
N ASP A 74 -3.47 3.02 -15.08
CA ASP A 74 -4.05 3.08 -16.42
C ASP A 74 -4.26 4.53 -16.83
N ASN A 75 -3.78 4.91 -18.02
CA ASN A 75 -3.86 6.28 -18.56
C ASN A 75 -3.40 7.40 -17.60
N GLY A 76 -2.47 7.10 -16.67
CA GLY A 76 -1.95 8.04 -15.67
C GLY A 76 -2.83 8.18 -14.42
N GLU A 77 -3.87 7.37 -14.28
CA GLU A 77 -4.71 7.27 -13.10
C GLU A 77 -4.34 6.03 -12.29
N VAL A 78 -4.06 6.21 -11.00
CA VAL A 78 -3.72 5.12 -10.10
C VAL A 78 -5.01 4.53 -9.55
N ASN A 79 -5.30 3.27 -9.85
CA ASN A 79 -6.54 2.61 -9.43
C ASN A 79 -6.37 1.75 -8.17
N VAL A 80 -5.16 1.22 -7.98
CA VAL A 80 -4.79 0.34 -6.87
C VAL A 80 -3.48 0.81 -6.28
N LEU A 81 -3.39 0.82 -4.96
CA LEU A 81 -2.16 1.13 -4.25
C LEU A 81 -2.00 0.24 -3.03
N MET A 82 -0.87 -0.46 -2.96
CA MET A 82 -0.53 -1.36 -1.86
C MET A 82 0.82 -0.98 -1.24
N GLU A 83 0.87 -1.08 0.08
CA GLU A 83 2.10 -0.93 0.87
C GLU A 83 2.39 -2.24 1.60
N CYS A 84 3.55 -2.85 1.34
CA CYS A 84 4.01 -4.06 1.99
C CYS A 84 5.18 -3.74 2.93
N SER A 85 5.00 -4.06 4.21
CA SER A 85 6.01 -3.86 5.25
C SER A 85 7.07 -4.96 5.20
N TRP A 86 8.33 -4.54 5.14
CA TRP A 86 9.48 -5.43 5.25
C TRP A 86 9.95 -5.51 6.70
N ARG A 87 10.46 -6.68 7.08
CA ARG A 87 10.98 -6.93 8.42
C ARG A 87 12.46 -7.28 8.37
N GLN A 88 13.25 -6.52 9.13
CA GLN A 88 14.70 -6.69 9.16
C GLN A 88 15.17 -8.04 9.72
N LEU A 89 14.43 -8.62 10.66
CA LEU A 89 14.85 -9.85 11.33
C LEU A 89 14.99 -11.04 10.37
N ASP A 90 14.11 -11.09 9.37
CA ASP A 90 13.98 -12.21 8.44
C ASP A 90 14.23 -11.81 6.98
N ASP A 91 14.61 -10.56 6.76
CA ASP A 91 14.86 -9.95 5.45
C ASP A 91 13.73 -10.23 4.44
N SER A 92 12.48 -10.10 4.89
CA SER A 92 11.31 -10.47 4.08
C SER A 92 10.11 -9.54 4.28
N TYR A 93 9.25 -9.46 3.26
CA TYR A 93 7.95 -8.82 3.38
C TYR A 93 6.98 -9.70 4.18
N ARG A 94 6.18 -9.07 5.04
CA ARG A 94 5.30 -9.79 5.97
C ARG A 94 3.83 -9.46 5.82
N ARG A 95 3.47 -8.18 5.78
CA ARG A 95 2.08 -7.74 5.63
C ARG A 95 1.98 -6.66 4.57
N CYS A 96 0.94 -6.76 3.76
CA CYS A 96 0.53 -5.75 2.81
C CYS A 96 -0.75 -5.07 3.28
N LYS A 97 -0.88 -3.81 2.91
CA LYS A 97 -2.08 -2.99 3.08
C LYS A 97 -2.49 -2.48 1.72
N LEU A 98 -3.62 -2.96 1.21
CA LEU A 98 -4.27 -2.46 0.00
C LEU A 98 -5.20 -1.30 0.35
N LEU A 99 -5.11 -0.21 -0.40
CA LEU A 99 -6.01 0.93 -0.31
C LEU A 99 -7.04 0.86 -1.44
N SER A 100 -8.31 1.11 -1.11
CA SER A 100 -9.39 1.14 -2.10
C SER A 100 -10.45 2.18 -1.73
N LEU A 101 -11.19 2.65 -2.73
CA LEU A 101 -12.32 3.56 -2.56
C LEU A 101 -13.64 2.84 -2.87
N MET A 102 -14.73 3.29 -2.26
CA MET A 102 -16.12 3.03 -2.66
C MET A 102 -16.89 4.35 -2.69
N PRO A 103 -16.67 5.18 -3.74
CA PRO A 103 -17.30 6.49 -3.84
C PRO A 103 -18.82 6.44 -3.82
N GLU A 104 -19.42 5.35 -4.33
CA GLU A 104 -20.86 5.12 -4.35
C GLU A 104 -21.51 5.11 -2.95
N PHE A 105 -20.72 4.82 -1.90
CA PHE A 105 -21.14 4.87 -0.51
C PHE A 105 -20.46 5.99 0.29
N GLY A 106 -19.63 6.81 -0.36
CA GLY A 106 -18.84 7.84 0.32
C GLY A 106 -17.84 7.26 1.32
N LEU A 107 -17.22 6.11 0.99
CA LEU A 107 -16.27 5.42 1.87
C LEU A 107 -14.92 5.17 1.19
N LYS A 108 -13.89 5.07 2.02
CA LYS A 108 -12.61 4.44 1.67
C LYS A 108 -12.36 3.31 2.64
N TYR A 109 -11.62 2.32 2.18
CA TYR A 109 -11.24 1.21 3.03
C TYR A 109 -9.81 0.78 2.76
N SER A 110 -9.26 0.05 3.72
CA SER A 110 -7.99 -0.62 3.54
C SER A 110 -8.07 -2.06 4.01
N VAL A 111 -7.38 -2.93 3.28
CA VAL A 111 -7.34 -4.37 3.54
C VAL A 111 -5.92 -4.75 3.89
N SER A 112 -5.71 -5.24 5.11
CA SER A 112 -4.43 -5.77 5.55
C SER A 112 -4.42 -7.28 5.44
N PHE A 113 -3.38 -7.84 4.82
CA PHE A 113 -3.22 -9.28 4.64
C PHE A 113 -1.73 -9.68 4.65
N GLU A 114 -1.44 -10.97 4.78
CA GLU A 114 -0.07 -11.50 4.77
C GLU A 114 0.52 -11.44 3.35
N PHE A 115 1.81 -11.10 3.23
CA PHE A 115 2.49 -10.95 1.93
C PHE A 115 2.38 -12.19 1.03
N SER A 116 2.32 -13.39 1.61
CA SER A 116 2.12 -14.63 0.85
C SER A 116 0.78 -14.68 0.08
N ASN A 117 -0.18 -13.82 0.42
CA ASN A 117 -1.44 -13.68 -0.30
C ASN A 117 -1.44 -12.54 -1.31
N LEU A 118 -0.30 -11.86 -1.54
CA LEU A 118 -0.20 -10.76 -2.49
C LEU A 118 -0.59 -11.19 -3.90
N VAL A 119 -0.20 -12.40 -4.33
CA VAL A 119 -0.63 -12.98 -5.61
C VAL A 119 -2.16 -13.12 -5.77
N ASN A 120 -2.91 -13.05 -4.67
CA ASN A 120 -4.37 -13.13 -4.66
C ASN A 120 -5.04 -11.78 -4.32
N TRP A 121 -4.33 -10.65 -4.49
CA TRP A 121 -4.79 -9.35 -4.04
C TRP A 121 -6.13 -8.94 -4.65
N GLU A 122 -6.36 -9.20 -5.95
CA GLU A 122 -7.61 -8.90 -6.65
C GLU A 122 -8.79 -9.66 -6.02
N ALA A 123 -8.64 -10.97 -5.86
CA ALA A 123 -9.68 -11.82 -5.27
C ALA A 123 -9.98 -11.44 -3.81
N ILE A 124 -8.99 -10.93 -3.07
CA ILE A 124 -9.18 -10.37 -1.73
C ILE A 124 -9.99 -9.08 -1.81
N GLN A 125 -9.62 -8.15 -2.70
CA GLN A 125 -10.31 -6.88 -2.88
C GLN A 125 -11.77 -7.09 -3.29
N ASP A 126 -12.05 -7.96 -4.25
CA ASP A 126 -13.39 -8.25 -4.73
C ASP A 126 -14.29 -8.81 -3.63
N LYS A 127 -13.78 -9.76 -2.85
CA LYS A 127 -14.53 -10.34 -1.72
C LYS A 127 -14.83 -9.30 -0.65
N VAL A 128 -13.87 -8.44 -0.32
CA VAL A 128 -14.09 -7.36 0.65
C VAL A 128 -15.09 -6.34 0.11
N ARG A 129 -14.99 -5.95 -1.17
CA ARG A 129 -15.92 -5.02 -1.79
C ARG A 129 -17.35 -5.55 -1.79
N LEU A 130 -17.53 -6.83 -2.11
CA LEU A 130 -18.83 -7.51 -2.06
C LEU A 130 -19.39 -7.51 -0.63
N PHE A 131 -18.58 -7.94 0.35
CA PHE A 131 -18.97 -7.95 1.76
C PHE A 131 -19.41 -6.57 2.26
N LEU A 132 -18.63 -5.52 1.98
CA LEU A 132 -18.97 -4.15 2.38
C LEU A 132 -20.27 -3.68 1.69
N SER A 133 -20.43 -3.97 0.40
CA SER A 133 -21.63 -3.60 -0.36
C SER A 133 -22.91 -4.20 0.20
N GLU A 134 -22.85 -5.45 0.69
CA GLU A 134 -23.99 -6.12 1.32
C GLU A 134 -24.32 -5.56 2.71
N TYR A 135 -23.31 -5.19 3.49
CA TYR A 135 -23.49 -4.65 4.84
C TYR A 135 -23.92 -3.18 4.87
N ILE A 136 -23.52 -2.36 3.89
CA ILE A 136 -23.87 -0.92 3.85
C ILE A 136 -25.26 -0.70 3.25
N LYS A 137 -25.72 -1.57 2.35
CA LYS A 137 -27.06 -1.47 1.75
C LYS A 137 -28.21 -1.81 2.71
N ASN A 138 -27.92 -2.52 3.79
CA ASN A 138 -28.87 -2.91 4.83
C ASN A 138 -28.79 -1.97 6.04
#